data_AF-A0A2E0JKW6-F1
#
_entry.id   AF-A0A2E0JKW6-F1
#
_cell.length_a   1.000
_cell.length_b   1.000
_cell.length_c   1.000
_cell.angle_alpha   90.00
_cell.angle_beta   90.00
_cell.angle_gamma   90.00
#
_symmetry.space_group_name_H-M   'P 1'
#
loop_
_entity.id
_entity.type
_entity.pdbx_description
1 polymer ?
#
loop_
_entity_poly.entity_id
_entity_poly.type
_entity_poly.pdbx_seq_one_letter_code
_entity_poly.pdbx_strand_id
1 'polypeptide(L)'
;MAGEQTREEVAARLEAIFSSAMEGGDLEKALVSIDKRLDKFEGKWGGLIKWAEQKYGAPEDAEQSPQEQTKQVHREPETSEQGEISREEAFSKLESIFRSNIEGKELEKMIQSIDKRLDKFEGKWPKLILWAEEKYGHAETNVRVSSEENAIQQETPGVEQTLELIIGGEHQTALKNLKKMISENSSDPDTWAAFSSYFSAIGFSGRAKDCEEKAESLS
;
A
#
# COMPACT_ATOMS: atom_id res chain seq x y z
N MET A 1 -12.41 4.26 -32.40
CA MET A 1 -13.81 4.42 -31.95
C MET A 1 -13.82 4.04 -30.48
N ALA A 2 -14.12 4.99 -29.58
CA ALA A 2 -14.14 4.74 -28.15
C ALA A 2 -15.46 4.02 -27.82
N GLY A 3 -15.41 2.69 -27.74
CA GLY A 3 -16.58 1.87 -27.45
C GLY A 3 -17.14 2.25 -26.07
N GLU A 4 -18.37 2.72 -26.06
CA GLU A 4 -19.21 2.81 -24.88
C GLU A 4 -19.23 1.42 -24.24
N GLN A 5 -18.51 1.22 -23.12
CA GLN A 5 -18.66 -0.01 -22.35
C GLN A 5 -20.12 -0.13 -21.99
N THR A 6 -20.81 -1.13 -22.53
CA THR A 6 -22.23 -1.34 -22.29
C THR A 6 -22.44 -2.09 -20.98
N ARG A 7 -23.62 -1.91 -20.35
CA ARG A 7 -24.04 -2.65 -19.15
C ARG A 7 -23.76 -4.15 -19.28
N GLU A 8 -24.06 -4.70 -20.45
CA GLU A 8 -23.93 -6.12 -20.76
C GLU A 8 -22.47 -6.56 -20.83
N GLU A 9 -21.57 -5.79 -21.46
CA GLU A 9 -20.14 -6.09 -21.47
C GLU A 9 -19.52 -6.07 -20.06
N VAL A 10 -19.97 -5.12 -19.24
CA VAL A 10 -19.47 -4.96 -17.88
C VAL A 10 -20.00 -6.09 -16.99
N ALA A 11 -21.26 -6.48 -17.17
CA ALA A 11 -21.85 -7.65 -16.52
C ALA A 11 -21.07 -8.92 -16.87
N ALA A 12 -20.81 -9.15 -18.16
CA ALA A 12 -20.10 -10.33 -18.63
C ALA A 12 -18.66 -10.40 -18.10
N ARG A 13 -17.93 -9.27 -18.08
CA ARG A 13 -16.58 -9.21 -17.49
C ARG A 13 -16.60 -9.49 -15.99
N LEU A 14 -17.55 -8.92 -15.26
CA LEU A 14 -17.70 -9.17 -13.83
C LEU A 14 -18.06 -10.62 -13.55
N GLU A 15 -18.97 -11.20 -14.32
CA GLU A 15 -19.37 -12.60 -14.21
C GLU A 15 -18.19 -13.53 -14.48
N ALA A 16 -17.38 -13.26 -15.51
CA ALA A 16 -16.17 -14.03 -15.79
C ALA A 16 -15.16 -13.94 -14.63
N ILE A 17 -14.91 -12.73 -14.12
CA ILE A 17 -14.04 -12.50 -12.95
C ILE A 17 -14.54 -13.30 -11.73
N PHE A 18 -15.84 -13.21 -11.43
CA PHE A 18 -16.40 -13.94 -10.29
C PHE A 18 -16.36 -15.45 -10.51
N SER A 19 -16.69 -15.93 -11.70
CA SER A 19 -16.69 -17.36 -12.03
C SER A 19 -15.29 -17.97 -11.97
N SER A 20 -14.26 -17.22 -12.37
CA SER A 20 -12.87 -17.65 -12.24
C SER A 20 -12.36 -17.63 -10.80
N ALA A 21 -12.87 -16.73 -9.96
CA ALA A 21 -12.39 -16.55 -8.60
C ALA A 21 -13.14 -17.39 -7.55
N MET A 22 -14.38 -17.77 -7.84
CA MET A 22 -15.28 -18.40 -6.89
C MET A 22 -16.37 -19.21 -7.59
N GLU A 23 -16.67 -20.40 -7.06
CA GLU A 23 -17.72 -21.31 -7.57
C GLU A 23 -18.76 -21.64 -6.50
N GLY A 24 -19.95 -22.09 -6.92
CA GLY A 24 -21.04 -22.53 -6.04
C GLY A 24 -21.92 -21.39 -5.51
N GLY A 25 -22.49 -21.57 -4.31
CA GLY A 25 -23.51 -20.64 -3.77
C GLY A 25 -23.02 -19.20 -3.49
N ASP A 26 -21.70 -18.99 -3.46
CA ASP A 26 -21.11 -17.64 -3.41
C ASP A 26 -21.07 -16.99 -4.81
N LEU A 27 -20.83 -17.76 -5.88
CA LEU A 27 -20.91 -17.28 -7.26
C LEU A 27 -22.32 -16.77 -7.57
N GLU A 28 -23.35 -17.56 -7.26
CA GLU A 28 -24.75 -17.15 -7.49
C GLU A 28 -25.11 -15.83 -6.78
N LYS A 29 -24.60 -15.61 -5.56
CA LYS A 29 -24.78 -14.34 -4.84
C LYS A 29 -24.01 -13.18 -5.50
N ALA A 30 -22.82 -13.46 -6.04
CA ALA A 30 -22.05 -12.48 -6.78
C ALA A 30 -22.76 -12.10 -8.08
N LEU A 31 -23.24 -13.06 -8.88
CA LEU A 31 -23.99 -12.83 -10.12
C LEU A 31 -25.26 -12.01 -9.86
N VAL A 32 -26.04 -12.35 -8.83
CA VAL A 32 -27.22 -11.56 -8.42
C VAL A 32 -26.84 -10.15 -7.91
N SER A 33 -25.62 -9.98 -7.39
CA SER A 33 -25.11 -8.67 -6.98
C SER A 33 -24.50 -7.85 -8.13
N ILE A 34 -24.17 -8.46 -9.28
CA ILE A 34 -23.65 -7.73 -10.44
C ILE A 34 -24.70 -6.74 -10.94
N ASP A 35 -25.94 -7.18 -11.17
CA ASP A 35 -27.00 -6.32 -11.70
C ASP A 35 -27.25 -5.09 -10.79
N LYS A 36 -27.27 -5.32 -9.47
CA LYS A 36 -27.34 -4.25 -8.45
C LYS A 36 -26.12 -3.32 -8.46
N ARG A 37 -24.92 -3.85 -8.73
CA ARG A 37 -23.69 -3.03 -8.80
C ARG A 37 -23.62 -2.24 -10.10
N LEU A 38 -24.12 -2.79 -11.20
CA LEU A 38 -24.20 -2.07 -12.47
C LEU A 38 -25.16 -0.89 -12.41
N ASP A 39 -26.32 -1.08 -11.78
CA ASP A 39 -27.30 -0.01 -11.51
C ASP A 39 -26.73 1.06 -10.56
N LYS A 40 -26.10 0.64 -9.46
CA LYS A 40 -25.49 1.56 -8.48
C LYS A 40 -24.26 2.31 -9.01
N PHE A 41 -23.57 1.75 -9.99
CA PHE A 41 -22.36 2.32 -10.59
C PHE A 41 -22.55 2.68 -12.07
N GLU A 42 -23.79 2.99 -12.50
CA GLU A 42 -24.09 3.45 -13.85
C GLU A 42 -23.21 4.66 -14.24
N GLY A 43 -22.45 4.51 -15.32
CA GLY A 43 -21.46 5.50 -15.77
C GLY A 43 -20.05 5.39 -15.13
N LYS A 44 -19.83 4.49 -14.16
CA LYS A 44 -18.52 4.19 -13.55
C LYS A 44 -18.11 2.72 -13.71
N TRP A 45 -18.62 2.07 -14.74
CA TRP A 45 -18.45 0.64 -14.99
C TRP A 45 -16.99 0.21 -15.20
N GLY A 46 -16.16 1.03 -15.86
CA GLY A 46 -14.73 0.73 -16.01
C GLY A 46 -13.98 0.63 -14.68
N GLY A 47 -14.40 1.40 -13.67
CA GLY A 47 -13.85 1.29 -12.31
C GLY A 47 -14.36 0.05 -11.57
N LEU A 48 -15.59 -0.37 -11.84
CA LEU A 48 -16.20 -1.57 -11.25
C LEU A 48 -15.50 -2.85 -11.73
N ILE A 49 -15.17 -2.92 -13.03
CA ILE A 49 -14.39 -4.04 -13.61
C ILE A 49 -13.01 -4.09 -12.97
N LYS A 50 -12.25 -2.97 -12.97
CA LYS A 50 -10.93 -2.92 -12.35
C LYS A 50 -10.95 -3.32 -10.88
N TRP A 51 -11.96 -2.89 -10.14
CA TRP A 51 -12.13 -3.29 -8.75
C TRP A 51 -12.33 -4.80 -8.61
N ALA A 52 -13.12 -5.41 -9.49
CA ALA A 52 -13.35 -6.83 -9.47
C ALA A 52 -12.10 -7.61 -9.88
N GLU A 53 -11.43 -7.20 -10.97
CA GLU A 53 -10.14 -7.79 -11.39
C GLU A 53 -9.11 -7.73 -10.26
N GLN A 54 -9.04 -6.61 -9.52
CA GLN A 54 -8.12 -6.47 -8.39
C GLN A 54 -8.53 -7.32 -7.17
N LYS A 55 -9.82 -7.53 -6.95
CA LYS A 55 -10.33 -8.26 -5.78
C LYS A 55 -10.38 -9.77 -5.97
N TYR A 56 -10.61 -10.22 -7.19
CA TYR A 56 -10.95 -11.60 -7.53
C TYR A 56 -9.95 -12.20 -8.54
N GLY A 57 -9.10 -11.38 -9.15
CA GLY A 57 -8.18 -11.79 -10.21
C GLY A 57 -8.74 -11.49 -11.59
N ALA A 58 -7.87 -11.19 -12.56
CA ALA A 58 -8.28 -11.08 -13.95
C ALA A 58 -8.53 -12.50 -14.49
N PRO A 59 -9.65 -12.77 -15.19
CA PRO A 59 -9.86 -14.05 -15.84
C PRO A 59 -8.83 -14.18 -16.96
N GLU A 60 -7.77 -14.96 -16.70
CA GLU A 60 -6.98 -15.59 -17.75
C GLU A 60 -7.90 -16.60 -18.46
N ASP A 61 -8.70 -16.13 -19.42
CA ASP A 61 -8.98 -16.76 -20.71
C ASP A 61 -10.13 -16.03 -21.43
N ALA A 62 -9.77 -15.21 -22.41
CA ALA A 62 -10.58 -14.90 -23.59
C ALA A 62 -9.67 -14.23 -24.62
N GLU A 63 -8.89 -15.06 -25.31
CA GLU A 63 -8.20 -14.69 -26.55
C GLU A 63 -9.16 -14.07 -27.57
N GLN A 64 -8.81 -12.89 -28.10
CA GLN A 64 -8.43 -12.68 -29.51
C GLN A 64 -8.53 -11.20 -29.92
N SER A 65 -7.37 -10.57 -30.12
CA SER A 65 -7.06 -10.03 -31.44
C SER A 65 -5.55 -10.08 -31.65
N PRO A 66 -5.07 -10.81 -32.68
CA PRO A 66 -3.66 -10.97 -32.97
C PRO A 66 -3.17 -9.76 -33.77
N GLN A 67 -2.15 -9.05 -33.28
CA GLN A 67 -1.18 -8.41 -34.18
C GLN A 67 0.24 -8.68 -33.70
N GLU A 68 0.94 -9.35 -34.61
CA GLU A 68 2.31 -9.83 -34.57
C GLU A 68 3.33 -8.74 -34.25
N GLN A 69 4.30 -9.14 -33.42
CA GLN A 69 5.76 -8.97 -33.56
C GLN A 69 6.26 -7.54 -33.85
N THR A 70 7.16 -6.99 -33.04
CA THR A 70 8.60 -7.27 -33.21
C THR A 70 9.39 -6.76 -32.00
N LYS A 71 9.98 -7.71 -31.25
CA LYS A 71 11.39 -7.72 -30.79
C LYS A 71 11.92 -6.49 -30.01
N GLN A 72 12.06 -6.63 -28.68
CA GLN A 72 13.37 -6.78 -28.01
C GLN A 72 13.23 -6.75 -26.47
N VAL A 73 13.63 -7.86 -25.85
CA VAL A 73 14.43 -7.95 -24.62
C VAL A 73 14.02 -6.99 -23.50
N HIS A 74 13.09 -7.44 -22.65
CA HIS A 74 13.17 -7.07 -21.24
C HIS A 74 13.08 -8.34 -20.41
N ARG A 75 14.16 -8.58 -19.69
CA ARG A 75 14.35 -9.62 -18.68
C ARG A 75 13.14 -9.61 -17.74
N GLU A 76 12.61 -10.79 -17.44
CA GLU A 76 11.65 -11.05 -16.37
C GLU A 76 11.92 -10.17 -15.14
N PRO A 77 10.86 -9.58 -14.57
CA PRO A 77 10.61 -9.73 -13.16
C PRO A 77 9.47 -10.73 -13.05
N GLU A 78 9.84 -11.94 -12.62
CA GLU A 78 8.96 -12.86 -11.94
C GLU A 78 8.19 -12.07 -10.88
N THR A 79 6.95 -11.66 -11.16
CA THR A 79 6.04 -11.15 -10.12
C THR A 79 5.22 -12.33 -9.61
N SER A 80 5.95 -13.37 -9.19
CA SER A 80 5.50 -14.35 -8.21
C SER A 80 6.00 -13.88 -6.85
N GLU A 81 5.34 -12.87 -6.27
CA GLU A 81 5.57 -12.49 -4.86
C GLU A 81 4.46 -12.98 -3.93
N GLN A 82 3.83 -14.11 -4.26
CA GLN A 82 3.40 -15.04 -3.21
C GLN A 82 4.59 -15.93 -2.85
N GLY A 83 5.64 -15.30 -2.30
CA GLY A 83 6.82 -16.01 -1.84
C GLY A 83 6.38 -17.10 -0.87
N GLU A 84 6.71 -18.34 -1.22
CA GLU A 84 6.73 -19.48 -0.33
C GLU A 84 7.70 -19.17 0.82
N ILE A 85 7.26 -18.39 1.82
CA ILE A 85 8.04 -18.21 3.04
C ILE A 85 8.27 -19.59 3.60
N SER A 86 9.52 -20.04 3.68
CA SER A 86 9.83 -21.35 4.22
C SER A 86 9.60 -21.39 5.73
N ARG A 87 9.45 -22.59 6.32
CA ARG A 87 9.25 -22.77 7.77
C ARG A 87 10.29 -21.97 8.58
N GLU A 88 11.53 -21.98 8.13
CA GLU A 88 12.67 -21.29 8.75
C GLU A 88 12.55 -19.76 8.65
N GLU A 89 12.07 -19.22 7.52
CA GLU A 89 11.83 -17.79 7.36
C GLU A 89 10.65 -17.31 8.20
N ALA A 90 9.59 -18.11 8.27
CA ALA A 90 8.45 -17.82 9.11
C ALA A 90 8.82 -17.87 10.59
N PHE A 91 9.64 -18.84 11.00
CA PHE A 91 10.20 -18.91 12.34
C PHE A 91 11.02 -17.67 12.66
N SER A 92 11.95 -17.31 11.77
CA SER A 92 12.83 -16.16 11.95
C SER A 92 12.04 -14.86 12.05
N LYS A 93 11.03 -14.64 11.20
CA LYS A 93 10.19 -13.44 11.27
C LYS A 93 9.39 -13.38 12.58
N LEU A 94 8.78 -14.49 12.99
CA LEU A 94 8.05 -14.55 14.27
C LEU A 94 8.98 -14.35 15.47
N GLU A 95 10.15 -14.97 15.44
CA GLU A 95 11.16 -14.85 16.49
C GLU A 95 11.64 -13.40 16.60
N SER A 96 11.90 -12.74 15.48
CA SER A 96 12.24 -11.31 15.46
C SER A 96 11.11 -10.45 16.04
N ILE A 97 9.85 -10.72 15.69
CA ILE A 97 8.70 -9.94 16.22
C ILE A 97 8.61 -10.10 17.73
N PHE A 98 8.76 -11.33 18.22
CA PHE A 98 8.73 -11.60 19.64
C PHE A 98 9.93 -11.01 20.36
N ARG A 99 11.15 -11.13 19.82
CA ARG A 99 12.38 -10.58 20.43
C ARG A 99 12.37 -9.05 20.51
N SER A 100 11.77 -8.38 19.53
CA SER A 100 11.70 -6.93 19.52
C SER A 100 10.60 -6.37 20.43
N ASN A 101 9.55 -7.14 20.72
CA ASN A 101 8.37 -6.64 21.45
C ASN A 101 8.11 -7.33 22.81
N ILE A 102 8.77 -8.46 23.09
CA ILE A 102 8.64 -9.23 24.33
C ILE A 102 10.05 -9.60 24.81
N GLU A 103 10.27 -9.48 26.12
CA GLU A 103 11.56 -9.81 26.75
C GLU A 103 11.39 -10.75 27.96
N GLY A 104 12.48 -11.39 28.39
CA GLY A 104 12.50 -12.27 29.56
C GLY A 104 11.82 -13.63 29.37
N LYS A 105 11.27 -14.20 30.45
CA LYS A 105 10.67 -15.56 30.45
C LYS A 105 9.50 -15.74 29.48
N GLU A 106 8.84 -14.66 29.08
CA GLU A 106 7.72 -14.71 28.13
C GLU A 106 8.22 -14.84 26.68
N LEU A 107 9.36 -14.23 26.36
CA LEU A 107 10.04 -14.39 25.07
C LEU A 107 10.45 -15.85 24.85
N GLU A 108 11.12 -16.47 25.81
CA GLU A 108 11.57 -17.86 25.69
C GLU A 108 10.39 -18.82 25.48
N LYS A 109 9.27 -18.60 26.18
CA LYS A 109 8.03 -19.36 25.99
C LYS A 109 7.42 -19.14 24.61
N MET A 110 7.44 -17.90 24.10
CA MET A 110 6.94 -17.61 22.77
C MET A 110 7.82 -18.26 21.71
N ILE A 111 9.14 -18.11 21.75
CA ILE A 111 10.10 -18.73 20.83
C ILE A 111 9.94 -20.26 20.79
N GLN A 112 9.84 -20.91 21.96
CA GLN A 112 9.58 -22.36 22.04
C GLN A 112 8.20 -22.77 21.52
N SER A 113 7.23 -21.86 21.51
CA SER A 113 5.88 -22.07 20.98
C SER A 113 5.78 -21.75 19.48
N ILE A 114 6.75 -21.01 18.91
CA ILE A 114 6.79 -20.72 17.45
C ILE A 114 6.84 -22.03 16.68
N ASP A 115 7.71 -22.97 17.06
CA ASP A 115 7.86 -24.24 16.34
C ASP A 115 6.53 -25.02 16.29
N LYS A 116 5.82 -25.11 17.43
CA LYS A 116 4.48 -25.71 17.52
C LYS A 116 3.41 -24.92 16.76
N ARG A 117 3.52 -23.60 16.69
CA ARG A 117 2.60 -22.75 15.93
C ARG A 117 2.84 -22.87 14.44
N LEU A 118 4.08 -22.97 13.99
CA LEU A 118 4.39 -23.18 12.57
C LEU A 118 3.93 -24.55 12.09
N ASP A 119 4.10 -25.60 12.91
CA ASP A 119 3.59 -26.94 12.63
C ASP A 119 2.05 -26.94 12.54
N LYS A 120 1.37 -26.29 13.49
CA LYS A 120 -0.11 -26.19 13.51
C LYS A 120 -0.68 -25.28 12.41
N PHE A 121 0.12 -24.36 11.88
CA PHE A 121 -0.27 -23.39 10.86
C PHE A 121 0.58 -23.53 9.58
N GLU A 122 1.01 -24.75 9.26
CA GLU A 122 1.71 -25.08 8.02
C GLU A 122 0.87 -24.65 6.81
N GLY A 123 1.49 -23.87 5.90
CA GLY A 123 0.80 -23.23 4.77
C GLY A 123 0.01 -21.94 5.10
N LYS A 124 -0.06 -21.54 6.37
CA LYS A 124 -0.65 -20.26 6.84
C LYS A 124 0.35 -19.38 7.58
N TRP A 125 1.64 -19.65 7.43
CA TRP A 125 2.72 -18.86 7.97
C TRP A 125 2.65 -17.36 7.64
N PRO A 126 2.25 -16.90 6.43
CA PRO A 126 2.11 -15.47 6.16
C PRO A 126 1.10 -14.81 7.10
N LYS A 127 -0.03 -15.48 7.35
CA LYS A 127 -1.08 -15.00 8.26
C LYS A 127 -0.62 -15.04 9.72
N LEU A 128 0.23 -15.99 10.08
CA LEU A 128 0.75 -16.09 11.45
C LEU A 128 1.76 -14.98 11.74
N ILE A 129 2.59 -14.62 10.76
CA ILE A 129 3.52 -13.49 10.83
C ILE A 129 2.73 -12.19 10.95
N LEU A 130 1.78 -11.94 10.05
CA LEU A 130 0.86 -10.79 10.13
C LEU A 130 0.13 -10.71 11.47
N TRP A 131 -0.35 -11.84 11.98
CA TRP A 131 -0.98 -11.90 13.30
C TRP A 131 -0.01 -11.52 14.42
N ALA A 132 1.25 -11.96 14.35
CA ALA A 132 2.25 -11.60 15.34
C ALA A 132 2.62 -10.11 15.23
N GLU A 133 2.77 -9.58 14.01
CA GLU A 133 3.00 -8.15 13.77
C GLU A 133 1.84 -7.29 14.30
N GLU A 134 0.60 -7.76 14.15
CA GLU A 134 -0.57 -7.04 14.66
C GLU A 134 -0.75 -7.19 16.18
N LYS A 135 -0.44 -8.37 16.75
CA LYS A 135 -0.61 -8.63 18.18
C LYS A 135 0.48 -8.05 19.05
N TYR A 136 1.71 -8.07 18.56
CA TYR A 136 2.89 -7.72 19.34
C TYR A 136 3.56 -6.46 18.80
N GLY A 137 3.22 -5.99 17.60
CA GLY A 137 3.92 -4.92 16.90
C GLY A 137 4.82 -5.51 15.82
N HIS A 138 5.17 -4.71 14.81
CA HIS A 138 6.19 -5.13 13.85
C HIS A 138 7.50 -5.41 14.62
N ALA A 139 8.23 -6.46 14.22
CA ALA A 139 9.65 -6.49 14.52
C ALA A 139 10.20 -5.21 13.92
N GLU A 140 10.62 -4.27 14.76
CA GLU A 140 11.43 -3.16 14.28
C GLU A 140 12.68 -3.81 13.68
N THR A 141 12.63 -4.08 12.38
CA THR A 141 13.81 -3.89 11.55
C THR A 141 14.12 -2.43 11.77
N ASN A 142 14.95 -2.18 12.77
CA ASN A 142 15.94 -1.14 12.70
C ASN A 142 16.62 -1.36 11.34
N VAL A 143 16.05 -0.71 10.33
CA VAL A 143 16.68 -0.46 9.04
C VAL A 143 17.79 0.54 9.38
N ARG A 144 18.82 -0.01 10.04
CA ARG A 144 20.19 0.43 9.90
C ARG A 144 20.53 0.05 8.47
N VAL A 145 20.18 0.92 7.52
CA VAL A 145 20.84 0.90 6.21
C VAL A 145 22.29 1.26 6.48
N SER A 146 23.10 0.27 6.84
CA SER A 146 24.54 0.31 6.58
C SER A 146 24.70 0.10 5.08
N SER A 147 24.49 1.18 4.35
CA SER A 147 25.22 1.46 3.11
C SER A 147 26.34 2.42 3.51
N GLU A 148 27.46 1.86 3.95
CA GLU A 148 28.77 2.49 3.71
C GLU A 148 28.92 2.57 2.17
N GLU A 149 29.22 3.67 1.49
CA GLU A 149 29.78 4.98 1.82
C GLU A 149 29.09 6.05 0.96
N ASN A 150 28.35 6.98 1.56
CA ASN A 150 28.57 8.41 1.31
C ASN A 150 27.85 9.21 2.39
N ALA A 151 28.63 10.00 3.12
CA ALA A 151 28.14 10.86 4.17
C ALA A 151 27.16 11.92 3.63
N ILE A 152 25.85 11.68 3.75
CA ILE A 152 24.85 12.75 3.85
C ILE A 152 23.80 12.33 4.87
N GLN A 153 24.08 12.75 6.11
CA GLN A 153 23.15 13.21 7.15
C GLN A 153 21.74 12.58 7.19
N GLN A 154 21.48 11.88 8.30
CA GLN A 154 20.13 11.72 8.83
C GLN A 154 19.53 13.10 9.07
N GLU A 155 18.78 13.61 8.09
CA GLU A 155 17.94 14.77 8.30
C GLU A 155 16.51 14.29 8.49
N THR A 156 15.92 14.68 9.63
CA THR A 156 14.48 14.95 9.70
C THR A 156 14.03 15.55 8.36
N PRO A 157 12.93 15.09 7.74
CA PRO A 157 12.55 15.55 6.40
C PRO A 157 12.55 17.07 6.40
N GLY A 158 13.58 17.64 5.77
CA GLY A 158 13.87 19.06 5.89
C GLY A 158 12.78 19.87 5.22
N VAL A 159 12.67 21.13 5.62
CA VAL A 159 11.80 22.10 4.94
C VAL A 159 12.09 22.09 3.43
N GLU A 160 13.37 22.08 3.05
CA GLU A 160 13.82 22.07 1.65
C GLU A 160 13.35 20.83 0.87
N GLN A 161 13.58 19.62 1.38
CA GLN A 161 13.09 18.38 0.75
C GLN A 161 11.57 18.38 0.63
N THR A 162 10.88 18.94 1.62
CA THR A 162 9.41 19.04 1.61
C THR A 162 8.91 20.04 0.57
N LEU A 163 9.63 21.14 0.36
CA LEU A 163 9.35 22.10 -0.72
C LEU A 163 9.59 21.50 -2.10
N GLU A 164 10.63 20.67 -2.28
CA GLU A 164 10.85 19.94 -3.55
C GLU A 164 9.69 19.00 -3.87
N LEU A 165 9.15 18.28 -2.87
CA LEU A 165 7.96 17.45 -3.04
C LEU A 165 6.73 18.27 -3.42
N ILE A 166 6.58 19.47 -2.88
CA ILE A 166 5.46 20.38 -3.23
C ILE A 166 5.57 20.82 -4.70
N ILE A 167 6.76 21.21 -5.14
CA ILE A 167 7.02 21.61 -6.53
C ILE A 167 6.88 20.41 -7.48
N GLY A 168 7.30 19.23 -7.05
CA GLY A 168 7.17 17.97 -7.80
C GLY A 168 5.75 17.41 -7.88
N GLY A 169 4.76 18.03 -7.22
CA GLY A 169 3.36 17.57 -7.22
C GLY A 169 3.06 16.45 -6.21
N GLU A 170 4.03 16.02 -5.42
CA GLU A 170 3.92 14.98 -4.39
C GLU A 170 3.30 15.53 -3.09
N HIS A 171 2.12 16.13 -3.22
CA HIS A 171 1.41 16.84 -2.15
C HIS A 171 1.08 15.93 -0.94
N GLN A 172 0.79 14.65 -1.16
CA GLN A 172 0.48 13.73 -0.05
C GLN A 172 1.70 13.45 0.83
N THR A 173 2.87 13.27 0.21
CA THR A 173 4.12 13.02 0.90
C THR A 173 4.61 14.30 1.59
N ALA A 174 4.53 15.45 0.90
CA ALA A 174 4.83 16.74 1.48
C ALA A 174 3.99 17.01 2.75
N LEU A 175 2.68 16.77 2.71
CA LEU A 175 1.82 16.99 3.87
C LEU A 175 2.17 16.08 5.06
N LYS A 176 2.58 14.83 4.81
CA LYS A 176 3.02 13.92 5.87
C LYS A 176 4.29 14.46 6.55
N ASN A 177 5.26 14.94 5.76
CA ASN A 177 6.50 15.53 6.27
C ASN A 177 6.21 16.80 7.08
N LEU A 178 5.40 17.71 6.55
CA LEU A 178 4.98 18.93 7.25
C LEU A 178 4.29 18.63 8.59
N LYS A 179 3.38 17.64 8.62
CA LYS A 179 2.71 17.22 9.86
C LYS A 179 3.68 16.65 10.89
N LYS A 180 4.70 15.94 10.43
CA LYS A 180 5.76 15.42 11.30
C LYS A 180 6.57 16.58 11.88
N MET A 181 7.05 17.49 11.02
CA MET A 181 7.82 18.67 11.41
C MET A 181 7.08 19.55 12.43
N ILE A 182 5.79 19.83 12.22
CA ILE A 182 5.02 20.67 13.16
C ILE A 182 4.73 19.96 14.49
N SER A 183 4.71 18.62 14.49
CA SER A 183 4.57 17.84 15.73
C SER A 183 5.87 17.84 16.53
N GLU A 184 7.02 17.92 15.86
CA GLU A 184 8.34 17.98 16.48
C GLU A 184 8.69 19.40 16.94
N ASN A 185 8.36 20.42 16.14
CA ASN A 185 8.57 21.83 16.47
C ASN A 185 7.43 22.70 15.92
N SER A 186 6.43 22.95 16.78
CA SER A 186 5.24 23.71 16.40
C SER A 186 5.47 25.22 16.23
N SER A 187 6.62 25.71 16.68
CA SER A 187 6.97 27.14 16.68
C SER A 187 8.03 27.47 15.63
N ASP A 188 8.35 26.52 14.75
CA ASP A 188 9.34 26.68 13.69
C ASP A 188 8.74 27.50 12.52
N PRO A 189 9.28 28.71 12.23
CA PRO A 189 8.74 29.58 11.19
C PRO A 189 8.86 28.95 9.80
N ASP A 190 9.96 28.25 9.51
CA ASP A 190 10.20 27.59 8.22
C ASP A 190 9.18 26.48 7.92
N THR A 191 8.78 25.72 8.94
CA THR A 191 7.71 24.71 8.84
C THR A 191 6.38 25.36 8.46
N TRP A 192 6.04 26.52 9.03
CA TRP A 192 4.81 27.25 8.69
C TRP A 192 4.88 27.86 7.28
N ALA A 193 6.03 28.37 6.85
CA ALA A 193 6.25 28.84 5.49
C ALA A 193 6.11 27.71 4.45
N ALA A 194 6.57 26.50 4.79
CA ALA A 194 6.40 25.32 3.96
C ALA A 194 4.94 24.85 3.88
N PHE A 195 4.17 24.96 4.97
CA PHE A 195 2.71 24.79 4.94
C PHE A 195 2.01 25.83 4.05
N SER A 196 2.46 27.08 4.05
CA SER A 196 1.94 28.11 3.13
C SER A 196 2.18 27.72 1.66
N SER A 197 3.40 27.32 1.33
CA SER A 197 3.78 26.86 -0.02
C SER A 197 2.96 25.65 -0.45
N TYR A 198 2.74 24.70 0.45
CA TYR A 198 1.88 23.54 0.23
C TYR A 198 0.45 23.95 -0.12
N PHE A 199 -0.20 24.75 0.75
CA PHE A 199 -1.59 25.18 0.54
C PHE A 199 -1.74 26.03 -0.73
N SER A 200 -0.74 26.85 -1.06
CA SER A 200 -0.70 27.60 -2.32
C SER A 200 -0.67 26.66 -3.54
N ALA A 201 0.18 25.63 -3.50
CA ALA A 201 0.31 24.67 -4.60
C ALA A 201 -0.97 23.87 -4.87
N ILE A 202 -1.74 23.54 -3.83
CA ILE A 202 -3.03 22.84 -3.96
C ILE A 202 -4.23 23.80 -4.15
N GLY A 203 -3.99 25.11 -4.33
CA GLY A 203 -5.02 26.11 -4.66
C GLY A 203 -5.79 26.70 -3.47
N PHE A 204 -5.33 26.47 -2.23
CA PHE A 204 -5.94 27.00 -1.01
C PHE A 204 -5.23 28.28 -0.53
N SER A 205 -5.32 29.35 -1.33
CA SER A 205 -4.62 30.63 -1.08
C SER A 205 -4.96 31.29 0.26
N GLY A 206 -6.19 31.18 0.76
CA GLY A 206 -6.56 31.72 2.08
C GLY A 206 -5.82 31.04 3.22
N ARG A 207 -5.75 29.70 3.21
CA ARG A 207 -5.01 28.93 4.23
C ARG A 207 -3.51 29.11 4.11
N ALA A 208 -3.02 29.28 2.89
CA ALA A 208 -1.62 29.59 2.66
C ALA A 208 -1.23 30.89 3.36
N LYS A 209 -2.03 31.94 3.16
CA LYS A 209 -1.80 33.24 3.79
C LYS A 209 -1.83 33.18 5.33
N ASP A 210 -2.80 32.47 5.92
CA ASP A 210 -2.84 32.23 7.38
C ASP A 210 -1.55 31.55 7.89
N CYS A 211 -0.99 30.62 7.11
CA CYS A 211 0.25 29.93 7.47
C CYS A 211 1.47 30.84 7.31
N GLU A 212 1.50 31.70 6.29
CA GLU A 212 2.54 32.72 6.09
C GLU A 212 2.54 33.77 7.20
N GLU A 213 1.38 34.35 7.53
CA GLU A 213 1.26 35.33 8.64
C GLU A 213 1.69 34.72 9.97
N LYS A 214 1.45 33.42 10.17
CA LYS A 214 1.91 32.67 11.33
C LYS A 214 3.43 32.45 11.33
N ALA A 215 4.03 32.15 10.18
CA ALA A 215 5.48 32.05 10.05
C ALA A 215 6.18 33.39 10.34
N GLU A 216 5.63 34.49 9.81
CA GLU A 216 6.12 35.85 10.07
C GLU A 216 6.00 36.23 11.55
N SER A 217 4.93 35.81 12.22
CA SER A 217 4.74 36.05 13.66
C SER A 217 5.71 35.29 14.56
N LEU A 218 6.36 34.25 14.03
CA LEU A 218 7.32 33.40 14.75
C LEU A 218 8.78 33.72 14.40
N SER A 219 9.02 34.60 13.42
CA SER A 219 10.36 35.04 12.97
C SER A 219 10.91 36.23 13.75
#